data_AF-A0A8J4VEQ3-F1
#
_entry.id   AF-A0A8J4VEQ3-F1
#
_cell.length_a   1.000
_cell.length_b   1.000
_cell.length_c   1.000
_cell.angle_alpha   90.00
_cell.angle_beta   90.00
_cell.angle_gamma   90.00
#
_symmetry.space_group_name_H-M   'P 1'
#
loop_
_entity.id
_entity.type
_entity.pdbx_description
1 polymer ?
#
loop_
_entity_poly.entity_id
_entity_poly.type
_entity_poly.pdbx_seq_one_letter_code
_entity_poly.pdbx_strand_id
1 'polypeptide(L)'
;MSRPFFHGKLLLVLFIYYFNGVFGREAVSVMKGIEFEAQKGRHVLHHKGRRRSALFDFDVMSFGARADGRTDDTRAFRTAWKKACESSGSVNLLIPKGTYLIGHIEFTGPCNNGHLKATTDLSEYGFSAGWVEFGWVQGLTLTGGGTLDGQGAKAWPYNDCPTDSNCKLLPTNVKFMGMNKTVVRGITSLNSKFFHIALVECKNFKGSKIKISAPANSPNTDGIHIERSSSVYFSGSHIGTGDDCISVGQGNSQVTITGVTCGPGHGISVGSLGRYRNEGDVSGLLVRDCTMTSTTNGIRIKTWENSPGSSAVTNMTFENIVMNNVTNPIIIDQTYCPFTSCTSMAPSRVKISDIYFKNIRGTSSSKVAVALECSKGMPCQNIYLENVHLDLSSGEKHATSTCKNVRAKYIGTQLPPPCS
;
A
#
# COMPACT_ATOMS: atom_id res chain seq x y z
N MET A 1 21.49 -24.62 0.22
CA MET A 1 20.92 -24.27 1.53
C MET A 1 19.41 -24.31 1.44
N SER A 2 18.82 -25.18 2.26
CA SER A 2 17.39 -25.53 2.33
C SER A 2 16.50 -24.33 2.66
N ARG A 3 15.53 -24.02 1.79
CA ARG A 3 14.48 -23.01 2.04
C ARG A 3 13.44 -23.58 3.01
N PRO A 4 12.88 -22.81 3.95
CA PRO A 4 11.89 -23.32 4.89
C PRO A 4 10.54 -23.51 4.18
N PHE A 5 9.88 -24.64 4.47
CA PHE A 5 8.49 -24.88 4.11
C PHE A 5 7.56 -23.97 4.94
N PHE A 6 6.82 -23.08 4.26
CA PHE A 6 5.87 -22.16 4.88
C PHE A 6 4.55 -22.87 5.24
N HIS A 7 4.07 -22.63 6.46
CA HIS A 7 2.82 -23.16 7.02
C HIS A 7 1.79 -22.02 7.13
N GLY A 8 0.78 -21.99 6.26
CA GLY A 8 -0.33 -21.04 6.32
C GLY A 8 -1.53 -21.49 5.48
N LYS A 9 -2.75 -21.19 5.94
CA LYS A 9 -4.03 -21.39 5.23
C LYS A 9 -4.62 -20.02 4.99
N LEU A 10 -4.73 -19.53 3.75
CA LEU A 10 -5.34 -18.22 3.54
C LEU A 10 -6.87 -18.34 3.80
N LEU A 11 -7.43 -17.47 4.65
CA LEU A 11 -8.85 -17.45 5.08
C LEU A 11 -9.45 -16.06 4.93
N LEU A 12 -10.63 -15.98 4.32
CA LEU A 12 -11.38 -14.73 4.22
C LEU A 12 -12.59 -14.77 5.04
N VAL A 13 -12.80 -13.62 5.64
CA VAL A 13 -14.10 -13.26 6.15
C VAL A 13 -14.58 -12.02 5.43
N LEU A 14 -15.84 -12.08 5.04
CA LEU A 14 -16.59 -10.92 4.59
C LEU A 14 -17.76 -10.59 5.47
N PHE A 15 -18.18 -9.35 5.33
CA PHE A 15 -19.44 -8.87 5.86
C PHE A 15 -20.24 -8.23 4.72
N ILE A 16 -21.27 -8.93 4.24
CA ILE A 16 -22.23 -8.36 3.28
C ILE A 16 -23.30 -7.63 4.08
N TYR A 17 -23.37 -6.31 3.93
CA TYR A 17 -24.48 -5.50 4.45
C TYR A 17 -25.45 -5.18 3.31
N TYR A 18 -26.66 -5.73 3.36
CA TYR A 18 -27.74 -5.30 2.47
C TYR A 18 -28.26 -3.94 2.94
N PHE A 19 -28.09 -2.90 2.12
CA PHE A 19 -28.96 -1.72 2.19
C PHE A 19 -30.17 -2.00 1.29
N ASN A 20 -31.30 -2.38 1.88
CA ASN A 20 -32.59 -2.25 1.21
C ASN A 20 -32.95 -0.76 1.16
N GLY A 21 -32.36 -0.03 0.22
CA GLY A 21 -32.72 1.35 -0.10
C GLY A 21 -33.63 1.35 -1.31
N VAL A 22 -34.94 1.27 -1.08
CA VAL A 22 -35.96 1.56 -2.10
C VAL A 22 -35.80 3.02 -2.51
N PHE A 23 -35.50 3.27 -3.78
CA PHE A 23 -35.73 4.57 -4.40
C PHE A 23 -37.24 4.81 -4.46
N GLY A 24 -37.70 5.85 -3.75
CA GLY A 24 -39.06 6.36 -3.85
C GLY A 24 -39.11 7.79 -3.34
N ARG A 25 -39.18 8.75 -4.27
CA ARG A 25 -39.61 10.12 -3.97
C ARG A 25 -41.12 10.09 -3.75
N GLU A 26 -41.61 10.66 -2.64
CA GLU A 26 -42.72 11.64 -2.60
C GLU A 26 -43.21 11.96 -1.16
N ALA A 27 -43.42 13.27 -0.95
CA ALA A 27 -44.43 13.97 -0.15
C ALA A 27 -44.78 13.61 1.33
N VAL A 28 -44.35 14.51 2.24
CA VAL A 28 -45.15 15.39 3.13
C VAL A 28 -46.44 14.86 3.83
N SER A 29 -46.37 14.89 5.18
CA SER A 29 -47.40 15.21 6.20
C SER A 29 -48.58 14.26 6.47
N VAL A 30 -48.80 13.90 7.75
CA VAL A 30 -49.89 14.37 8.63
C VAL A 30 -49.83 13.68 10.02
N MET A 31 -50.27 14.44 11.02
CA MET A 31 -50.18 14.29 12.47
C MET A 31 -51.30 13.40 13.10
N LYS A 32 -51.11 13.03 14.39
CA LYS A 32 -52.07 12.48 15.40
C LYS A 32 -52.32 10.96 15.31
N GLY A 33 -52.35 10.16 16.37
CA GLY A 33 -52.36 10.32 17.82
C GLY A 33 -53.08 9.09 18.42
N ILE A 34 -52.93 8.84 19.72
CA ILE A 34 -53.77 8.04 20.64
C ILE A 34 -53.09 6.83 21.33
N GLU A 35 -52.87 7.08 22.63
CA GLU A 35 -53.06 6.29 23.86
C GLU A 35 -52.27 5.02 24.19
N PHE A 36 -51.72 5.11 25.41
CA PHE A 36 -51.26 4.05 26.28
C PHE A 36 -52.47 3.32 26.88
N GLU A 37 -52.45 1.99 26.81
CA GLU A 37 -53.06 1.15 27.85
C GLU A 37 -52.02 0.17 28.39
N ALA A 38 -51.87 0.18 29.70
CA ALA A 38 -51.03 -0.73 30.46
C ALA A 38 -51.84 -1.99 30.82
N GLN A 39 -51.36 -3.17 30.44
CA GLN A 39 -51.75 -4.42 31.07
C GLN A 39 -50.53 -5.20 31.55
N LYS A 40 -50.57 -5.50 32.87
CA LYS A 40 -49.64 -6.37 33.60
C LYS A 40 -49.79 -7.81 33.09
N GLY A 41 -48.68 -8.39 32.62
CA GLY A 41 -48.54 -9.82 32.41
C GLY A 41 -47.11 -10.26 32.69
N ARG A 42 -46.91 -11.07 33.74
CA ARG A 42 -45.62 -11.72 34.04
C ARG A 42 -45.24 -12.60 32.84
N HIS A 43 -44.22 -12.20 32.08
CA HIS A 43 -43.52 -13.09 31.15
C HIS A 43 -42.08 -13.28 31.59
N VAL A 44 -41.75 -14.55 31.82
CA VAL A 44 -40.41 -15.10 32.00
C VAL A 44 -39.48 -14.50 30.95
N LEU A 45 -38.39 -13.88 31.40
CA LEU A 45 -37.30 -13.42 30.55
C LEU A 45 -36.62 -14.63 29.90
N HIS A 46 -37.13 -15.04 28.74
CA HIS A 46 -36.35 -15.86 27.82
C HIS A 46 -35.25 -14.95 27.26
N HIS A 47 -34.03 -15.18 27.73
CA HIS A 47 -32.82 -14.63 27.15
C HIS A 47 -32.77 -15.05 25.67
N LYS A 48 -33.21 -14.16 24.77
CA LYS A 48 -32.99 -14.33 23.32
C LYS A 48 -31.49 -14.22 23.10
N GLY A 49 -30.83 -15.38 23.09
CA GLY A 49 -29.46 -15.50 22.63
C GLY A 49 -29.31 -14.77 21.30
N ARG A 50 -28.29 -13.92 21.19
CA ARG A 50 -27.83 -13.37 19.91
C ARG A 50 -27.79 -14.52 18.90
N ARG A 51 -28.63 -14.47 17.87
CA ARG A 51 -28.48 -15.33 16.69
C ARG A 51 -27.05 -15.13 16.18
N ARG A 52 -26.20 -16.14 16.34
CA ARG A 52 -24.96 -16.25 15.54
C ARG A 52 -25.42 -16.19 14.09
N SER A 53 -24.97 -15.20 13.31
CA SER A 53 -25.16 -15.22 11.86
C SER A 53 -24.55 -16.53 11.36
N ALA A 54 -25.29 -17.31 10.58
CA ALA A 54 -24.71 -18.47 9.91
C ALA A 54 -23.53 -17.99 9.06
N LEU A 55 -22.34 -18.53 9.32
CA LEU A 55 -21.16 -18.37 8.48
C LEU A 55 -21.30 -19.39 7.35
N PHE A 56 -21.29 -18.93 6.11
CA PHE A 56 -21.31 -19.81 4.93
C PHE A 56 -19.89 -20.00 4.41
N ASP A 57 -19.40 -21.23 4.44
CA ASP A 57 -18.06 -21.58 3.97
C ASP A 57 -18.11 -22.08 2.52
N PHE A 58 -17.37 -21.41 1.64
CA PHE A 58 -17.21 -21.74 0.23
C PHE A 58 -15.78 -22.23 0.00
N ASP A 59 -15.58 -23.54 -0.05
CA ASP A 59 -14.27 -24.14 -0.32
C ASP A 59 -14.06 -24.27 -1.83
N VAL A 60 -13.00 -23.67 -2.39
CA VAL A 60 -12.67 -23.74 -3.82
C VAL A 60 -12.50 -25.17 -4.34
N MET A 61 -12.12 -26.12 -3.49
CA MET A 61 -12.01 -27.54 -3.85
C MET A 61 -13.39 -28.12 -4.18
N SER A 62 -14.45 -27.65 -3.51
CA SER A 62 -15.84 -28.04 -3.80
C SER A 62 -16.32 -27.51 -5.17
N PHE A 63 -15.57 -26.59 -5.78
CA PHE A 63 -15.83 -26.03 -7.10
C PHE A 63 -14.84 -26.52 -8.16
N GLY A 64 -14.10 -27.59 -7.87
CA GLY A 64 -13.26 -28.29 -8.84
C GLY A 64 -11.79 -27.84 -8.90
N ALA A 65 -11.32 -27.04 -7.92
CA ALA A 65 -9.90 -26.72 -7.82
C ALA A 65 -9.07 -27.98 -7.51
N ARG A 66 -7.88 -28.09 -8.10
CA ARG A 66 -6.99 -29.26 -7.96
C ARG A 66 -5.81 -29.01 -7.02
N ALA A 67 -5.34 -27.78 -6.91
CA ALA A 67 -4.25 -27.41 -6.00
C ALA A 67 -2.91 -28.11 -6.26
N ASP A 68 -2.63 -28.52 -7.51
CA ASP A 68 -1.42 -29.25 -7.93
C ASP A 68 -0.31 -28.34 -8.49
N GLY A 69 -0.58 -27.04 -8.61
CA GLY A 69 0.33 -26.01 -9.13
C GLY A 69 0.59 -26.09 -10.64
N ARG A 70 -0.21 -26.89 -11.37
CA ARG A 70 -0.06 -27.18 -12.80
C ARG A 70 -1.37 -27.00 -13.57
N THR A 71 -2.49 -27.46 -13.01
CA THR A 71 -3.81 -27.31 -13.58
C THR A 71 -4.32 -25.89 -13.32
N ASP A 72 -4.92 -25.26 -14.32
CA ASP A 72 -5.54 -23.95 -14.17
C ASP A 72 -6.80 -24.05 -13.29
N ASP A 73 -6.71 -23.52 -12.08
CA ASP A 73 -7.78 -23.48 -11.08
C ASP A 73 -8.66 -22.22 -11.18
N THR A 74 -8.40 -21.32 -12.14
CA THR A 74 -9.09 -20.01 -12.26
C THR A 74 -10.61 -20.14 -12.28
N ARG A 75 -11.14 -21.13 -13.01
CA ARG A 75 -12.59 -21.35 -13.12
C ARG A 75 -13.22 -21.74 -11.78
N ALA A 76 -12.54 -22.58 -11.00
CA ALA A 76 -13.01 -23.00 -9.68
C ALA A 76 -13.10 -21.81 -8.72
N PHE A 77 -12.08 -20.93 -8.73
CA PHE A 77 -12.05 -19.72 -7.92
C PHE A 77 -13.15 -18.73 -8.31
N ARG A 78 -13.34 -18.47 -9.61
CA ARG A 78 -14.43 -17.61 -10.11
C ARG A 78 -15.81 -18.14 -9.72
N THR A 79 -15.99 -19.47 -9.77
CA THR A 79 -17.27 -20.10 -9.43
C THR A 79 -17.54 -20.02 -7.92
N ALA A 80 -16.55 -20.35 -7.10
CA ALA A 80 -16.65 -20.28 -5.64
C ALA A 80 -16.92 -18.85 -5.17
N TRP A 81 -16.22 -17.88 -5.76
CA TRP A 81 -16.44 -16.46 -5.56
C TRP A 81 -17.88 -16.05 -5.86
N LYS A 82 -18.36 -16.36 -7.07
CA LYS A 82 -19.71 -15.99 -7.51
C LYS A 82 -20.76 -16.52 -6.53
N LYS A 83 -20.61 -17.77 -6.09
CA LYS A 83 -21.52 -18.41 -5.13
C LYS A 83 -21.49 -17.76 -3.75
N ALA A 84 -20.30 -17.38 -3.29
CA ALA A 84 -20.14 -16.65 -2.04
C ALA A 84 -20.78 -15.25 -2.12
N CYS A 85 -20.65 -14.55 -3.25
CA CYS A 85 -21.28 -13.24 -3.48
C CYS A 85 -22.80 -13.30 -3.62
N GLU A 86 -23.36 -14.38 -4.15
CA GLU A 86 -24.81 -14.61 -4.23
C GLU A 86 -25.45 -14.88 -2.86
N SER A 87 -24.63 -15.11 -1.83
CA SER A 87 -25.11 -15.46 -0.49
C SER A 87 -25.35 -14.24 0.38
N SER A 88 -26.22 -14.38 1.40
CA SER A 88 -26.51 -13.31 2.36
C SER A 88 -25.77 -13.55 3.68
N GLY A 89 -25.28 -12.47 4.29
CA GLY A 89 -24.60 -12.51 5.60
C GLY A 89 -23.08 -12.57 5.51
N SER A 90 -22.44 -13.13 6.54
CA SER A 90 -20.99 -13.29 6.57
C SER A 90 -20.63 -14.60 5.88
N VAL A 91 -19.72 -14.50 4.91
CA VAL A 91 -19.28 -15.66 4.13
C VAL A 91 -17.77 -15.76 4.20
N ASN A 92 -17.30 -17.00 4.21
CA ASN A 92 -15.89 -17.31 4.10
C ASN A 92 -15.62 -17.98 2.76
N LEU A 93 -14.74 -17.40 1.94
CA LEU A 93 -14.11 -18.16 0.87
C LEU A 93 -12.87 -18.84 1.47
N LEU A 94 -12.91 -20.17 1.51
CA LEU A 94 -11.84 -21.00 1.99
C LEU A 94 -11.02 -21.49 0.81
N ILE A 95 -9.71 -21.25 0.86
CA ILE A 95 -8.77 -21.92 -0.03
C ILE A 95 -7.83 -22.73 0.85
N PRO A 96 -8.02 -24.07 0.87
CA PRO A 96 -7.21 -24.98 1.63
C PRO A 96 -5.72 -24.94 1.27
N LYS A 97 -4.94 -25.70 2.02
CA LYS A 97 -3.51 -25.86 1.75
C LYS A 97 -3.33 -26.58 0.41
N GLY A 98 -2.55 -25.98 -0.48
CA GLY A 98 -2.16 -26.52 -1.78
C GLY A 98 -1.57 -25.40 -2.64
N THR A 99 -1.12 -25.71 -3.85
CA THR A 99 -0.60 -24.71 -4.79
C THR A 99 -1.57 -24.56 -5.94
N TYR A 100 -2.19 -23.40 -6.09
CA TYR A 100 -3.23 -23.19 -7.10
C TYR A 100 -2.65 -22.32 -8.22
N LEU A 101 -2.52 -22.88 -9.43
CA LEU A 101 -2.14 -22.09 -10.61
C LEU A 101 -3.38 -21.34 -11.08
N ILE A 102 -3.29 -20.01 -11.09
CA ILE A 102 -4.39 -19.14 -11.51
C ILE A 102 -3.89 -18.07 -12.47
N GLY A 103 -4.69 -17.81 -13.50
CA GLY A 103 -4.55 -16.67 -14.41
C GLY A 103 -4.99 -15.36 -13.76
N HIS A 104 -5.25 -14.35 -14.59
CA HIS A 104 -5.86 -13.10 -14.14
C HIS A 104 -7.25 -13.36 -13.52
N ILE A 105 -7.49 -12.78 -12.35
CA ILE A 105 -8.76 -12.88 -11.64
C ILE A 105 -9.16 -11.56 -10.99
N GLU A 106 -10.34 -11.07 -11.37
CA GLU A 106 -11.00 -9.93 -10.76
C GLU A 106 -12.08 -10.43 -9.81
N PHE A 107 -12.06 -9.87 -8.61
CA PHE A 107 -12.94 -10.18 -7.53
C PHE A 107 -13.70 -8.90 -7.16
N THR A 108 -14.78 -8.66 -7.91
CA THR A 108 -15.62 -7.47 -7.81
C THR A 108 -16.85 -7.73 -6.93
N GLY A 109 -17.12 -6.83 -5.98
CA GLY A 109 -18.06 -7.07 -4.86
C GLY A 109 -17.43 -7.93 -3.75
N PRO A 110 -17.97 -8.01 -2.52
CA PRO A 110 -17.24 -8.64 -1.40
C PRO A 110 -16.95 -10.15 -1.61
N CYS A 111 -15.70 -10.69 -1.44
CA CYS A 111 -15.26 -12.11 -1.09
C CYS A 111 -13.70 -12.38 -1.17
N ASN A 112 -13.14 -13.64 -1.09
CA ASN A 112 -11.70 -14.22 -1.11
C ASN A 112 -10.66 -14.48 0.02
N ASN A 113 -10.03 -15.69 0.06
CA ASN A 113 -8.60 -15.91 0.45
C ASN A 113 -8.06 -17.32 0.10
N GLY A 114 -6.87 -17.45 -0.52
CA GLY A 114 -6.05 -18.68 -0.82
C GLY A 114 -4.56 -18.59 -1.12
N HIS A 115 -3.81 -19.70 -1.15
CA HIS A 115 -2.44 -19.68 -1.70
C HIS A 115 -2.48 -19.67 -3.22
N LEU A 116 -2.04 -18.58 -3.84
CA LEU A 116 -2.20 -18.35 -5.27
C LEU A 116 -0.83 -18.32 -5.97
N LYS A 117 -0.76 -18.86 -7.19
CA LYS A 117 0.41 -18.83 -8.07
C LYS A 117 0.02 -18.31 -9.46
N ALA A 118 0.67 -17.26 -9.94
CA ALA A 118 0.29 -16.56 -11.16
C ALA A 118 0.68 -17.32 -12.42
N THR A 119 -0.11 -17.26 -13.50
CA THR A 119 0.39 -17.67 -14.83
C THR A 119 1.62 -16.84 -15.25
N THR A 120 2.48 -17.41 -16.07
CA THR A 120 3.67 -16.73 -16.63
C THR A 120 3.42 -16.16 -18.03
N ASP A 121 2.32 -16.53 -18.67
CA ASP A 121 1.93 -15.99 -19.96
C ASP A 121 1.41 -14.56 -19.80
N LEU A 122 2.11 -13.56 -20.36
CA LEU A 122 1.75 -12.16 -20.25
C LEU A 122 0.56 -11.77 -21.14
N SER A 123 0.19 -12.61 -22.12
CA SER A 123 -0.97 -12.35 -23.00
C SER A 123 -2.31 -12.51 -22.26
N GLU A 124 -2.31 -13.25 -21.15
CA GLU A 124 -3.47 -13.47 -20.26
C GLU A 124 -3.81 -12.25 -19.37
N TYR A 125 -3.02 -11.17 -19.43
CA TYR A 125 -3.22 -9.97 -18.62
C TYR A 125 -3.56 -8.75 -19.49
N GLY A 126 -4.62 -8.03 -19.10
CA GLY A 126 -5.00 -6.75 -19.70
C GLY A 126 -3.96 -5.65 -19.43
N PHE A 127 -4.03 -4.56 -20.19
CA PHE A 127 -3.16 -3.40 -19.99
C PHE A 127 -3.38 -2.81 -18.58
N SER A 128 -2.29 -2.64 -17.82
CA SER A 128 -2.34 -2.16 -16.42
C SER A 128 -3.18 -3.04 -15.48
N ALA A 129 -3.47 -4.30 -15.83
CA ALA A 129 -4.19 -5.19 -14.93
C ALA A 129 -3.33 -5.61 -13.73
N GLY A 130 -3.96 -5.78 -12.57
CA GLY A 130 -3.44 -6.61 -11.49
C GLY A 130 -3.58 -8.08 -11.86
N TRP A 131 -2.91 -8.95 -11.11
CA TRP A 131 -3.11 -10.39 -11.21
C TRP A 131 -4.29 -10.83 -10.36
N VAL A 132 -4.33 -10.39 -9.10
CA VAL A 132 -5.48 -10.54 -8.21
C VAL A 132 -6.02 -9.15 -7.90
N GLU A 133 -7.22 -8.84 -8.38
CA GLU A 133 -7.85 -7.55 -8.10
C GLU A 133 -9.07 -7.70 -7.21
N PHE A 134 -9.20 -6.82 -6.22
CA PHE A 134 -10.37 -6.66 -5.38
C PHE A 134 -11.00 -5.30 -5.66
N GLY A 135 -12.26 -5.29 -6.10
CA GLY A 135 -12.92 -4.06 -6.54
C GLY A 135 -14.24 -3.81 -5.81
N TRP A 136 -14.44 -2.58 -5.33
CA TRP A 136 -15.74 -2.07 -4.85
C TRP A 136 -16.37 -2.91 -3.73
N VAL A 137 -15.54 -3.36 -2.80
CA VAL A 137 -15.94 -4.21 -1.68
C VAL A 137 -15.99 -3.42 -0.38
N GLN A 138 -17.02 -3.67 0.43
CA GLN A 138 -17.07 -3.25 1.82
C GLN A 138 -16.79 -4.41 2.78
N GLY A 139 -15.93 -4.20 3.78
CA GLY A 139 -15.76 -5.13 4.90
C GLY A 139 -14.89 -6.37 4.60
N LEU A 140 -13.97 -6.29 3.63
CA LEU A 140 -13.07 -7.39 3.29
C LEU A 140 -12.05 -7.66 4.40
N THR A 141 -11.87 -8.92 4.84
CA THR A 141 -10.78 -9.32 5.75
C THR A 141 -9.86 -10.40 5.17
N LEU A 142 -8.81 -10.00 4.42
CA LEU A 142 -7.80 -10.89 3.83
C LEU A 142 -6.81 -11.41 4.90
N THR A 143 -6.81 -12.71 5.25
CA THR A 143 -5.96 -13.23 6.33
C THR A 143 -5.60 -14.72 6.19
N GLY A 144 -4.98 -15.33 7.21
CA GLY A 144 -4.66 -16.76 7.25
C GLY A 144 -3.25 -17.15 6.78
N GLY A 145 -2.51 -16.20 6.19
CA GLY A 145 -1.07 -16.33 5.96
C GLY A 145 -0.64 -17.18 4.78
N GLY A 146 -1.50 -17.34 3.78
CA GLY A 146 -1.09 -17.85 2.47
C GLY A 146 -0.19 -16.88 1.71
N THR A 147 0.40 -17.41 0.65
CA THR A 147 1.34 -16.71 -0.22
C THR A 147 0.69 -16.37 -1.56
N LEU A 148 1.06 -15.25 -2.16
CA LEU A 148 0.75 -14.91 -3.54
C LEU A 148 2.08 -14.83 -4.30
N ASP A 149 2.39 -15.88 -5.07
CA ASP A 149 3.64 -15.96 -5.85
C ASP A 149 3.41 -15.46 -7.29
N GLY A 150 3.93 -14.27 -7.57
CA GLY A 150 3.80 -13.60 -8.85
C GLY A 150 4.70 -14.15 -9.95
N GLN A 151 5.67 -15.02 -9.63
CA GLN A 151 6.63 -15.59 -10.58
C GLN A 151 7.37 -14.51 -11.43
N GLY A 152 7.69 -13.38 -10.81
CA GLY A 152 8.19 -12.16 -11.45
C GLY A 152 9.43 -12.34 -12.33
N ALA A 153 10.32 -13.29 -12.00
CA ALA A 153 11.53 -13.57 -12.77
C ALA A 153 11.28 -13.90 -14.25
N LYS A 154 10.09 -14.42 -14.59
CA LYS A 154 9.70 -14.68 -15.98
C LYS A 154 9.19 -13.43 -16.71
N ALA A 155 8.79 -12.39 -15.98
CA ALA A 155 8.22 -11.17 -16.53
C ALA A 155 9.21 -10.00 -16.56
N TRP A 156 10.14 -9.91 -15.59
CA TRP A 156 11.07 -8.78 -15.47
C TRP A 156 11.89 -8.45 -16.72
N PRO A 157 12.35 -9.42 -17.55
CA PRO A 157 13.04 -9.11 -18.80
C PRO A 157 12.20 -8.30 -19.81
N TYR A 158 10.87 -8.25 -19.63
CA TYR A 158 9.94 -7.53 -20.48
C TYR A 158 9.52 -6.16 -19.88
N ASN A 159 10.18 -5.70 -18.81
CA ASN A 159 9.93 -4.38 -18.24
C ASN A 159 10.81 -3.32 -18.91
N ASP A 160 10.22 -2.52 -19.78
CA ASP A 160 10.84 -1.43 -20.53
C ASP A 160 10.56 -0.03 -19.95
N CYS A 161 9.81 0.07 -18.83
CA CYS A 161 9.47 1.34 -18.17
C CYS A 161 10.64 2.23 -17.74
N PRO A 162 11.84 1.69 -17.42
CA PRO A 162 13.00 2.55 -17.19
C PRO A 162 13.46 3.33 -18.42
N THR A 163 13.19 2.84 -19.63
CA THR A 163 13.72 3.40 -20.89
C THR A 163 12.65 3.92 -21.84
N ASP A 164 11.39 3.50 -21.68
CA ASP A 164 10.25 3.94 -22.49
C ASP A 164 9.13 4.51 -21.60
N SER A 165 8.77 5.77 -21.84
CA SER A 165 7.65 6.42 -21.17
C SER A 165 6.27 5.84 -21.53
N ASN A 166 6.17 5.08 -22.62
CA ASN A 166 4.96 4.40 -23.10
C ASN A 166 4.97 2.89 -22.80
N CYS A 167 5.89 2.44 -21.94
CA CYS A 167 6.04 1.04 -21.56
C CYS A 167 4.72 0.33 -21.22
N LYS A 168 4.66 -0.97 -21.50
CA LYS A 168 3.55 -1.79 -21.04
C LYS A 168 3.79 -2.22 -19.59
N LEU A 169 2.97 -1.69 -18.68
CA LEU A 169 3.05 -2.07 -17.27
C LEU A 169 2.87 -3.58 -17.09
N LEU A 170 3.79 -4.18 -16.34
CA LEU A 170 3.68 -5.57 -15.93
C LEU A 170 2.58 -5.73 -14.84
N PRO A 171 2.00 -6.92 -14.68
CA PRO A 171 0.92 -7.12 -13.72
C PRO A 171 1.35 -6.91 -12.26
N THR A 172 0.57 -6.13 -11.51
CA THR A 172 0.71 -6.02 -10.04
C THR A 172 0.21 -7.30 -9.36
N ASN A 173 0.84 -7.77 -8.29
CA ASN A 173 0.44 -9.02 -7.65
C ASN A 173 -0.99 -8.94 -7.08
N VAL A 174 -1.26 -7.92 -6.25
CA VAL A 174 -2.57 -7.69 -5.64
C VAL A 174 -2.98 -6.22 -5.78
N LYS A 175 -4.16 -5.96 -6.34
CA LYS A 175 -4.74 -4.61 -6.38
C LYS A 175 -6.02 -4.54 -5.55
N PHE A 176 -6.18 -3.44 -4.84
CA PHE A 176 -7.37 -3.07 -4.08
C PHE A 176 -7.91 -1.76 -4.67
N MET A 177 -9.09 -1.82 -5.27
CA MET A 177 -9.71 -0.72 -6.02
C MET A 177 -11.04 -0.35 -5.36
N GLY A 178 -11.22 0.91 -4.94
CA GLY A 178 -12.51 1.39 -4.43
C GLY A 178 -12.99 0.68 -3.15
N MET A 179 -12.06 0.16 -2.35
CA MET A 179 -12.38 -0.67 -1.18
C MET A 179 -12.77 0.18 0.04
N ASN A 180 -13.65 -0.34 0.91
CA ASN A 180 -14.01 0.33 2.17
C ASN A 180 -14.02 -0.64 3.37
N LYS A 181 -13.43 -0.22 4.50
CA LYS A 181 -13.34 -1.03 5.74
C LYS A 181 -12.64 -2.37 5.48
N THR A 182 -11.47 -2.31 4.87
CA THR A 182 -10.68 -3.50 4.50
C THR A 182 -9.61 -3.79 5.53
N VAL A 183 -9.43 -5.05 5.86
CA VAL A 183 -8.35 -5.57 6.70
C VAL A 183 -7.54 -6.58 5.90
N VAL A 184 -6.23 -6.43 5.86
CA VAL A 184 -5.29 -7.40 5.30
C VAL A 184 -4.29 -7.77 6.38
N ARG A 185 -4.15 -9.06 6.70
CA ARG A 185 -3.33 -9.50 7.82
C ARG A 185 -2.61 -10.80 7.59
N GLY A 186 -1.28 -10.79 7.74
CA GLY A 186 -0.47 -12.00 7.84
C GLY A 186 -0.08 -12.64 6.51
N ILE A 187 -0.50 -12.08 5.38
CA ILE A 187 -0.26 -12.66 4.05
C ILE A 187 1.20 -12.49 3.61
N THR A 188 1.63 -13.32 2.65
CA THR A 188 2.92 -13.15 1.96
C THR A 188 2.71 -12.80 0.49
N SER A 189 3.37 -11.75 -0.02
CA SER A 189 3.45 -11.43 -1.45
C SER A 189 4.89 -11.69 -1.93
N LEU A 190 5.07 -12.64 -2.85
CA LEU A 190 6.38 -13.15 -3.26
C LEU A 190 6.59 -12.91 -4.76
N ASN A 191 7.76 -12.41 -5.14
CA ASN A 191 8.23 -12.24 -6.52
C ASN A 191 7.17 -11.65 -7.46
N SER A 192 6.67 -10.44 -7.17
CA SER A 192 5.72 -9.80 -8.08
C SER A 192 6.36 -9.49 -9.43
N LYS A 193 5.54 -9.46 -10.50
CA LYS A 193 5.97 -9.03 -11.84
C LYS A 193 6.20 -7.52 -11.92
N PHE A 194 5.45 -6.75 -11.12
CA PHE A 194 5.53 -5.29 -10.94
C PHE A 194 5.31 -4.99 -9.45
N PHE A 195 4.47 -4.01 -9.09
CA PHE A 195 4.09 -3.76 -7.69
C PHE A 195 3.56 -5.01 -7.00
N HIS A 196 3.84 -5.17 -5.71
CA HIS A 196 3.34 -6.29 -4.90
C HIS A 196 1.90 -6.06 -4.44
N ILE A 197 1.61 -4.88 -3.90
CA ILE A 197 0.28 -4.50 -3.45
C ILE A 197 0.00 -3.07 -3.91
N ALA A 198 -1.12 -2.81 -4.57
CA ALA A 198 -1.58 -1.45 -4.89
C ALA A 198 -2.94 -1.17 -4.27
N LEU A 199 -3.09 -0.01 -3.63
CA LEU A 199 -4.34 0.53 -3.12
C LEU A 199 -4.71 1.75 -3.94
N VAL A 200 -5.88 1.73 -4.55
CA VAL A 200 -6.41 2.84 -5.34
C VAL A 200 -7.83 3.13 -4.87
N GLU A 201 -8.11 4.38 -4.51
CA GLU A 201 -9.46 4.82 -4.11
C GLU A 201 -10.01 4.06 -2.89
N CYS A 202 -9.13 3.60 -2.01
CA CYS A 202 -9.50 2.85 -0.81
C CYS A 202 -9.79 3.77 0.38
N LYS A 203 -10.72 3.38 1.24
CA LYS A 203 -11.06 4.07 2.49
C LYS A 203 -11.04 3.11 3.67
N ASN A 204 -10.50 3.53 4.81
CA ASN A 204 -10.44 2.72 6.03
C ASN A 204 -9.75 1.35 5.80
N PHE A 205 -8.54 1.39 5.23
CA PHE A 205 -7.76 0.18 4.94
C PHE A 205 -6.75 -0.09 6.05
N LYS A 206 -6.69 -1.32 6.56
CA LYS A 206 -5.74 -1.75 7.61
C LYS A 206 -4.92 -2.95 7.14
N GLY A 207 -3.63 -2.75 6.88
CA GLY A 207 -2.67 -3.81 6.64
C GLY A 207 -1.83 -4.11 7.88
N SER A 208 -1.60 -5.38 8.21
CA SER A 208 -0.71 -5.73 9.33
C SER A 208 0.01 -7.07 9.14
N LYS A 209 1.24 -7.19 9.64
CA LYS A 209 2.02 -8.44 9.59
C LYS A 209 2.17 -9.01 8.17
N ILE A 210 2.24 -8.14 7.16
CA ILE A 210 2.42 -8.54 5.77
C ILE A 210 3.91 -8.81 5.53
N LYS A 211 4.21 -9.88 4.79
CA LYS A 211 5.56 -10.17 4.32
C LYS A 211 5.63 -9.96 2.81
N ILE A 212 6.56 -9.14 2.35
CA ILE A 212 6.80 -8.89 0.92
C ILE A 212 8.26 -9.21 0.62
N SER A 213 8.48 -9.99 -0.44
CA SER A 213 9.84 -10.37 -0.86
C SER A 213 9.96 -10.48 -2.37
N ALA A 214 10.91 -9.74 -2.93
CA ALA A 214 11.49 -9.94 -4.26
C ALA A 214 12.99 -9.60 -4.22
N PRO A 215 13.79 -10.04 -5.20
CA PRO A 215 15.22 -9.70 -5.28
C PRO A 215 15.48 -8.19 -5.32
N ALA A 216 16.63 -7.73 -4.81
CA ALA A 216 16.99 -6.30 -4.80
C ALA A 216 17.08 -5.66 -6.21
N ASN A 217 17.20 -6.47 -7.26
CA ASN A 217 17.28 -6.04 -8.65
C ASN A 217 15.98 -6.28 -9.44
N SER A 218 14.86 -6.64 -8.79
CA SER A 218 13.58 -6.82 -9.49
C SER A 218 12.96 -5.46 -9.83
N PRO A 219 12.74 -5.14 -11.12
CA PRO A 219 12.40 -3.79 -11.55
C PRO A 219 10.94 -3.43 -11.22
N ASN A 220 10.73 -2.22 -10.68
CA ASN A 220 9.41 -1.68 -10.33
C ASN A 220 8.56 -2.61 -9.47
N THR A 221 9.21 -3.24 -8.50
CA THR A 221 8.56 -4.15 -7.55
C THR A 221 8.18 -3.45 -6.26
N ASP A 222 7.56 -2.28 -6.32
CA ASP A 222 7.11 -1.55 -5.13
C ASP A 222 6.38 -2.49 -4.17
N GLY A 223 6.70 -2.41 -2.88
CA GLY A 223 6.07 -3.26 -1.89
C GLY A 223 4.58 -2.94 -1.75
N ILE A 224 4.28 -1.72 -1.34
CA ILE A 224 2.91 -1.22 -1.22
C ILE A 224 2.83 0.15 -1.88
N HIS A 225 2.04 0.25 -2.95
CA HIS A 225 1.69 1.52 -3.59
C HIS A 225 0.32 2.00 -3.12
N ILE A 226 0.20 3.27 -2.74
CA ILE A 226 -1.06 3.86 -2.25
C ILE A 226 -1.37 5.09 -3.09
N GLU A 227 -2.55 5.13 -3.70
CA GLU A 227 -3.03 6.26 -4.51
C GLU A 227 -4.50 6.58 -4.21
N ARG A 228 -4.85 7.86 -4.20
CA ARG A 228 -6.23 8.37 -4.03
C ARG A 228 -6.99 7.77 -2.84
N SER A 229 -6.31 7.42 -1.76
CA SER A 229 -6.89 6.66 -0.64
C SER A 229 -6.91 7.47 0.66
N SER A 230 -7.83 7.13 1.57
CA SER A 230 -7.93 7.80 2.88
C SER A 230 -8.06 6.88 4.07
N SER A 231 -7.51 7.32 5.22
CA SER A 231 -7.52 6.56 6.48
C SER A 231 -6.90 5.17 6.30
N VAL A 232 -5.66 5.13 5.81
CA VAL A 232 -4.90 3.91 5.54
C VAL A 232 -3.91 3.68 6.67
N TYR A 233 -3.83 2.45 7.17
CA TYR A 233 -2.97 2.08 8.29
C TYR A 233 -2.19 0.79 7.97
N PHE A 234 -0.87 0.86 7.96
CA PHE A 234 0.02 -0.30 7.82
C PHE A 234 0.87 -0.48 9.07
N SER A 235 0.96 -1.72 9.57
CA SER A 235 1.75 -2.03 10.77
C SER A 235 2.54 -3.33 10.74
N GLY A 236 3.68 -3.37 11.44
CA GLY A 236 4.36 -4.62 11.81
C GLY A 236 4.74 -5.52 10.64
N SER A 237 5.13 -4.94 9.51
CA SER A 237 5.32 -5.64 8.22
C SER A 237 6.79 -5.67 7.80
N HIS A 238 7.17 -6.67 7.01
CA HIS A 238 8.54 -6.85 6.52
C HIS A 238 8.54 -6.83 5.00
N ILE A 239 9.26 -5.90 4.39
CA ILE A 239 9.19 -5.63 2.97
C ILE A 239 10.62 -5.53 2.42
N GLY A 240 10.96 -6.45 1.51
CA GLY A 240 12.19 -6.40 0.72
C GLY A 240 11.87 -6.54 -0.76
N THR A 241 12.29 -5.58 -1.57
CA THR A 241 11.96 -5.52 -3.00
C THR A 241 13.13 -4.89 -3.78
N GLY A 242 12.96 -4.71 -5.09
CA GLY A 242 13.89 -3.94 -5.93
C GLY A 242 13.48 -2.49 -6.16
N ASP A 243 12.40 -2.01 -5.52
CA ASP A 243 11.92 -0.63 -5.65
C ASP A 243 11.38 -0.10 -4.31
N ASP A 244 10.49 0.91 -4.30
CA ASP A 244 9.97 1.54 -3.09
C ASP A 244 9.36 0.50 -2.13
N CYS A 245 9.75 0.55 -0.85
CA CYS A 245 9.17 -0.28 0.20
C CYS A 245 7.68 0.02 0.34
N ILE A 246 7.36 1.31 0.49
CA ILE A 246 6.01 1.84 0.41
C ILE A 246 6.07 3.16 -0.37
N SER A 247 5.27 3.28 -1.43
CA SER A 247 5.13 4.50 -2.23
C SER A 247 3.75 5.13 -2.02
N VAL A 248 3.72 6.44 -1.77
CA VAL A 248 2.50 7.24 -1.56
C VAL A 248 2.33 8.19 -2.74
N GLY A 249 1.47 7.82 -3.69
CA GLY A 249 1.10 8.64 -4.84
C GLY A 249 0.15 9.78 -4.50
N GLN A 250 -0.43 10.40 -5.53
CA GLN A 250 -1.32 11.55 -5.41
C GLN A 250 -2.66 11.22 -4.72
N GLY A 251 -3.31 12.25 -4.15
CA GLY A 251 -4.67 12.18 -3.64
C GLY A 251 -4.87 11.42 -2.33
N ASN A 252 -3.81 11.24 -1.53
CA ASN A 252 -3.89 10.47 -0.28
C ASN A 252 -4.12 11.36 0.94
N SER A 253 -4.92 10.89 1.90
CA SER A 253 -5.10 11.59 3.18
C SER A 253 -5.09 10.64 4.39
N GLN A 254 -4.46 11.05 5.49
CA GLN A 254 -4.44 10.26 6.74
C GLN A 254 -3.88 8.84 6.54
N VAL A 255 -2.60 8.76 6.17
CA VAL A 255 -1.87 7.51 6.01
C VAL A 255 -0.96 7.33 7.23
N THR A 256 -1.00 6.17 7.87
CA THR A 256 -0.10 5.81 8.97
C THR A 256 0.65 4.53 8.63
N ILE A 257 1.97 4.57 8.76
CA ILE A 257 2.89 3.45 8.55
C ILE A 257 3.69 3.30 9.84
N THR A 258 3.62 2.14 10.50
CA THR A 258 4.33 1.95 11.77
C THR A 258 4.93 0.57 11.98
N GLY A 259 6.11 0.46 12.59
CA GLY A 259 6.70 -0.86 12.86
C GLY A 259 7.03 -1.63 11.57
N VAL A 260 7.36 -0.94 10.48
CA VAL A 260 7.71 -1.57 9.20
C VAL A 260 9.22 -1.69 9.07
N THR A 261 9.69 -2.88 8.67
CA THR A 261 11.09 -3.11 8.29
C THR A 261 11.18 -3.15 6.77
N CYS A 262 11.91 -2.20 6.21
CA CYS A 262 12.20 -2.08 4.78
C CYS A 262 13.64 -2.53 4.50
N GLY A 263 13.86 -3.28 3.42
CA GLY A 263 15.22 -3.61 2.98
C GLY A 263 15.37 -5.02 2.42
N PRO A 264 16.00 -5.18 1.25
CA PRO A 264 16.47 -4.14 0.31
C PRO A 264 15.31 -3.38 -0.37
N GLY A 265 15.61 -2.31 -1.12
CA GLY A 265 14.62 -1.51 -1.88
C GLY A 265 14.95 -0.02 -1.91
N HIS A 266 13.98 0.83 -2.27
CA HIS A 266 14.15 2.28 -2.42
C HIS A 266 13.67 3.12 -1.22
N GLY A 267 13.26 2.49 -0.12
CA GLY A 267 12.80 3.18 1.09
C GLY A 267 11.31 3.53 1.06
N ILE A 268 10.87 4.46 1.92
CA ILE A 268 9.48 4.96 1.92
C ILE A 268 9.46 6.28 1.15
N SER A 269 8.70 6.31 0.06
CA SER A 269 8.67 7.42 -0.88
C SER A 269 7.29 8.08 -0.95
N VAL A 270 7.25 9.40 -0.93
CA VAL A 270 6.10 10.20 -1.36
C VAL A 270 6.34 10.66 -2.79
N GLY A 271 5.38 10.39 -3.66
CA GLY A 271 5.43 10.66 -5.09
C GLY A 271 6.02 9.52 -5.93
N SER A 272 6.44 9.80 -7.16
CA SER A 272 6.62 11.16 -7.70
C SER A 272 5.31 11.92 -7.92
N LEU A 273 5.25 13.20 -7.52
CA LEU A 273 4.10 14.09 -7.72
C LEU A 273 4.43 15.24 -8.68
N GLY A 274 3.41 15.89 -9.21
CA GLY A 274 3.52 16.99 -10.16
C GLY A 274 3.76 16.53 -11.60
N ARG A 275 3.48 15.26 -11.94
CA ARG A 275 3.57 14.76 -13.32
C ARG A 275 2.32 15.10 -14.12
N TYR A 276 1.15 15.02 -13.49
CA TYR A 276 -0.15 15.20 -14.15
C TYR A 276 -0.86 16.49 -13.73
N ARG A 277 -1.72 17.03 -14.60
CA ARG A 277 -2.35 18.35 -14.42
C ARG A 277 -3.32 18.41 -13.23
N ASN A 278 -3.98 17.30 -12.94
CA ASN A 278 -5.07 17.22 -11.95
C ASN A 278 -4.72 16.23 -10.82
N GLU A 279 -3.46 16.22 -10.37
CA GLU A 279 -3.08 15.42 -9.20
C GLU A 279 -3.70 15.98 -7.93
N GLY A 280 -4.24 15.08 -7.10
CA GLY A 280 -4.73 15.44 -5.77
C GLY A 280 -3.60 15.60 -4.76
N ASP A 281 -3.88 16.38 -3.71
CA ASP A 281 -2.95 16.61 -2.61
C ASP A 281 -2.65 15.33 -1.81
N VAL A 282 -1.49 15.31 -1.17
CA VAL A 282 -1.11 14.32 -0.17
C VAL A 282 -0.99 15.01 1.18
N SER A 283 -1.80 14.59 2.14
CA SER A 283 -1.83 15.24 3.47
C SER A 283 -1.96 14.25 4.63
N GLY A 284 -1.33 14.55 5.75
CA GLY A 284 -1.46 13.73 6.96
C GLY A 284 -0.81 12.36 6.82
N LEU A 285 0.51 12.33 6.61
CA LEU A 285 1.30 11.10 6.58
C LEU A 285 2.08 10.96 7.90
N LEU A 286 1.92 9.85 8.59
CA LEU A 286 2.71 9.49 9.77
C LEU A 286 3.48 8.20 9.49
N VAL A 287 4.80 8.27 9.47
CA VAL A 287 5.69 7.12 9.41
C VAL A 287 6.46 7.04 10.72
N ARG A 288 6.30 5.96 11.48
CA ARG A 288 6.95 5.85 12.79
C ARG A 288 7.42 4.49 13.21
N ASP A 289 8.46 4.43 14.03
CA ASP A 289 8.98 3.19 14.62
C ASP A 289 9.40 2.18 13.53
N CYS A 290 10.02 2.68 12.45
CA CYS A 290 10.40 1.90 11.28
C CYS A 290 11.92 1.65 11.22
N THR A 291 12.32 0.58 10.54
CA THR A 291 13.73 0.27 10.27
C THR A 291 13.95 0.15 8.77
N MET A 292 15.02 0.74 8.26
CA MET A 292 15.41 0.69 6.86
C MET A 292 16.81 0.12 6.77
N THR A 293 17.01 -0.95 6.01
CA THR A 293 18.30 -1.64 5.93
C THR A 293 18.71 -1.87 4.48
N SER A 294 19.90 -1.39 4.11
CA SER A 294 20.45 -1.56 2.76
C SER A 294 19.49 -1.11 1.65
N THR A 295 18.76 -0.01 1.90
CA THR A 295 17.90 0.63 0.91
C THR A 295 18.63 1.77 0.21
N THR A 296 18.26 2.08 -1.03
CA THR A 296 18.87 3.19 -1.77
C THR A 296 18.41 4.55 -1.24
N ASN A 297 17.24 4.63 -0.61
CA ASN A 297 16.81 5.81 0.13
C ASN A 297 16.17 5.40 1.44
N GLY A 298 16.11 6.35 2.38
CA GLY A 298 15.37 6.20 3.61
C GLY A 298 13.96 6.77 3.46
N ILE A 299 13.78 8.00 3.91
CA ILE A 299 12.57 8.79 3.66
C ILE A 299 12.80 9.71 2.46
N ARG A 300 11.91 9.62 1.49
CA ARG A 300 12.03 10.32 0.22
C ARG A 300 10.75 11.05 -0.17
N ILE A 301 10.84 12.31 -0.57
CA ILE A 301 9.74 13.07 -1.21
C ILE A 301 10.23 13.49 -2.59
N LYS A 302 9.53 13.08 -3.65
CA LYS A 302 9.91 13.32 -5.06
C LYS A 302 8.84 14.13 -5.76
N THR A 303 9.19 15.25 -6.38
CA THR A 303 8.28 16.00 -7.25
C THR A 303 8.94 16.36 -8.58
N TRP A 304 8.18 16.29 -9.66
CA TRP A 304 8.63 16.61 -11.01
C TRP A 304 8.81 18.12 -11.19
N GLU A 305 9.85 18.50 -11.91
CA GLU A 305 9.87 19.78 -12.62
C GLU A 305 8.81 19.81 -13.73
N ASN A 306 8.57 21.00 -14.30
CA ASN A 306 7.55 21.23 -15.32
C ASN A 306 6.14 20.81 -14.90
N SER A 307 5.80 20.93 -13.61
CA SER A 307 4.52 20.43 -13.13
C SER A 307 3.36 21.15 -13.85
N PRO A 308 2.48 20.44 -14.56
CA PRO A 308 1.44 21.06 -15.39
C PRO A 308 0.28 21.64 -14.57
N GLY A 309 0.19 21.25 -13.30
CA GLY A 309 -0.75 21.76 -12.31
C GLY A 309 -0.07 21.99 -10.96
N SER A 310 -0.87 22.42 -9.99
CA SER A 310 -0.43 22.57 -8.60
C SER A 310 -1.10 21.50 -7.74
N SER A 311 -0.30 20.86 -6.90
CA SER A 311 -0.71 19.94 -5.84
C SER A 311 0.14 20.22 -4.60
N ALA A 312 -0.23 19.65 -3.46
CA ALA A 312 0.44 19.88 -2.20
C ALA A 312 0.83 18.58 -1.47
N VAL A 313 1.96 18.64 -0.78
CA VAL A 313 2.49 17.64 0.15
C VAL A 313 2.58 18.30 1.51
N THR A 314 1.66 17.97 2.42
CA THR A 314 1.53 18.71 3.68
C THR A 314 1.33 17.83 4.89
N ASN A 315 1.71 18.32 6.06
CA ASN A 315 1.45 17.70 7.35
C ASN A 315 1.97 16.24 7.40
N MET A 316 3.29 16.09 7.36
CA MET A 316 3.95 14.78 7.37
C MET A 316 4.91 14.68 8.54
N THR A 317 4.88 13.55 9.25
CA THR A 317 5.79 13.24 10.34
C THR A 317 6.48 11.91 10.09
N PHE A 318 7.79 11.93 10.12
CA PHE A 318 8.69 10.78 10.04
C PHE A 318 9.45 10.70 11.35
N GLU A 319 9.07 9.77 12.23
CA GLU A 319 9.58 9.74 13.61
C GLU A 319 10.12 8.38 14.04
N ASN A 320 11.15 8.36 14.90
CA ASN A 320 11.73 7.14 15.47
C ASN A 320 12.15 6.13 14.38
N ILE A 321 12.97 6.56 13.43
CA ILE A 321 13.39 5.73 12.30
C ILE A 321 14.85 5.32 12.47
N VAL A 322 15.12 4.02 12.31
CA VAL A 322 16.48 3.47 12.31
C VAL A 322 16.92 3.19 10.88
N MET A 323 18.06 3.74 10.49
CA MET A 323 18.66 3.60 9.17
C MET A 323 19.92 2.75 9.28
N ASN A 324 20.02 1.64 8.55
CA ASN A 324 21.18 0.78 8.55
C ASN A 324 21.74 0.71 7.13
N ASN A 325 22.89 1.35 6.90
CA ASN A 325 23.59 1.35 5.62
C ASN A 325 22.68 1.82 4.46
N VAL A 326 21.98 2.94 4.66
CA VAL A 326 21.04 3.51 3.68
C VAL A 326 21.75 4.52 2.78
N THR A 327 21.61 4.42 1.45
CA THR A 327 22.37 5.31 0.55
C THR A 327 21.97 6.76 0.68
N ASN A 328 20.68 7.09 0.60
CA ASN A 328 20.16 8.46 0.76
C ASN A 328 19.10 8.51 1.89
N PRO A 329 19.51 8.64 3.17
CA PRO A 329 18.61 8.50 4.32
C PRO A 329 17.42 9.47 4.35
N ILE A 330 17.64 10.77 4.11
CA ILE A 330 16.58 11.78 4.09
C ILE A 330 16.72 12.61 2.82
N ILE A 331 15.70 12.58 1.97
CA ILE A 331 15.71 13.30 0.69
C ILE A 331 14.37 13.98 0.39
N ILE A 332 14.42 15.27 0.06
CA ILE A 332 13.39 15.99 -0.68
C ILE A 332 14.02 16.37 -2.02
N ASP A 333 13.42 15.93 -3.12
CA ASP A 333 13.88 16.19 -4.48
C ASP A 333 12.72 16.75 -5.31
N GLN A 334 12.71 18.06 -5.52
CA GLN A 334 11.76 18.74 -6.40
C GLN A 334 12.28 18.92 -7.83
N THR A 335 13.34 18.20 -8.19
CA THR A 335 13.97 18.13 -9.51
C THR A 335 13.92 16.72 -10.09
N TYR A 336 12.95 15.90 -9.64
CA TYR A 336 12.95 14.48 -9.90
C TYR A 336 12.89 14.16 -11.40
N CYS A 337 13.90 13.40 -11.85
CA CYS A 337 14.01 12.89 -13.21
C CYS A 337 14.41 11.41 -13.17
N PRO A 338 13.48 10.48 -13.48
CA PRO A 338 13.76 9.04 -13.49
C PRO A 338 14.35 8.54 -14.82
N PHE A 339 14.47 9.39 -15.83
CA PHE A 339 14.95 9.03 -17.17
C PHE A 339 16.40 9.46 -17.39
N THR A 340 17.03 8.94 -18.44
CA THR A 340 18.40 9.31 -18.84
C THR A 340 18.58 10.82 -18.99
N SER A 341 17.54 11.52 -19.44
CA SER A 341 17.46 12.98 -19.42
C SER A 341 16.01 13.44 -19.32
N CYS A 342 15.79 14.56 -18.64
CA CYS A 342 14.51 15.26 -18.61
C CYS A 342 14.75 16.71 -19.03
N THR A 343 13.92 17.24 -19.93
CA THR A 343 13.95 18.67 -20.25
C THR A 343 13.40 19.45 -19.07
N SER A 344 14.15 20.42 -18.56
CA SER A 344 13.68 21.36 -17.53
C SER A 344 13.37 22.72 -18.17
N MET A 345 12.09 23.08 -18.24
CA MET A 345 11.58 24.34 -18.79
C MET A 345 10.99 25.25 -17.69
N ALA A 346 10.50 24.65 -16.61
CA ALA A 346 9.90 25.35 -15.49
C ALA A 346 10.15 24.59 -14.18
N PRO A 347 10.31 25.30 -13.04
CA PRO A 347 10.49 24.66 -11.74
C PRO A 347 9.24 23.86 -11.33
N SER A 348 9.41 22.91 -10.40
CA SER A 348 8.27 22.20 -9.82
C SER A 348 7.27 23.15 -9.17
N ARG A 349 5.96 22.90 -9.38
CA ARG A 349 4.86 23.69 -8.80
C ARG A 349 4.15 22.99 -7.64
N VAL A 350 4.69 21.85 -7.18
CA VAL A 350 4.17 21.12 -6.01
C VAL A 350 4.59 21.85 -4.74
N LYS A 351 3.62 22.22 -3.90
CA LYS A 351 3.90 22.84 -2.59
C LYS A 351 4.32 21.75 -1.61
N ILE A 352 5.43 21.94 -0.90
CA ILE A 352 5.84 21.09 0.21
C ILE A 352 5.87 21.93 1.49
N SER A 353 5.05 21.57 2.49
CA SER A 353 5.09 22.25 3.78
C SER A 353 4.78 21.37 4.98
N ASP A 354 5.24 21.80 6.16
CA ASP A 354 4.91 21.19 7.45
C ASP A 354 5.35 19.72 7.51
N ILE A 355 6.65 19.52 7.25
CA ILE A 355 7.32 18.22 7.22
C ILE A 355 8.23 18.12 8.43
N TYR A 356 8.08 17.05 9.20
CA TYR A 356 8.79 16.82 10.45
C TYR A 356 9.59 15.52 10.38
N PHE A 357 10.91 15.62 10.48
CA PHE A 357 11.83 14.50 10.65
C PHE A 357 12.29 14.47 12.10
N LYS A 358 11.96 13.42 12.85
CA LYS A 358 12.17 13.35 14.31
C LYS A 358 12.86 12.06 14.72
N ASN A 359 13.87 12.15 15.58
CA ASN A 359 14.54 10.98 16.18
C ASN A 359 14.97 9.93 15.12
N ILE A 360 15.61 10.39 14.05
CA ILE A 360 16.10 9.53 12.97
C ILE A 360 17.58 9.25 13.21
N ARG A 361 17.95 7.97 13.29
CA ARG A 361 19.32 7.57 13.65
C ARG A 361 19.86 6.42 12.82
N GLY A 362 21.19 6.30 12.75
CA GLY A 362 21.89 5.13 12.23
C GLY A 362 22.97 5.50 11.22
N THR A 363 23.05 4.78 10.10
CA THR A 363 24.16 4.92 9.13
C THR A 363 23.70 5.13 7.69
N SER A 364 24.45 6.00 6.99
CA SER A 364 24.37 6.23 5.57
C SER A 364 25.53 5.56 4.83
N SER A 365 25.27 4.97 3.66
CA SER A 365 26.34 4.44 2.80
C SER A 365 26.91 5.48 1.83
N SER A 366 26.32 6.68 1.75
CA SER A 366 26.83 7.78 0.94
C SER A 366 27.18 8.99 1.80
N LYS A 367 28.02 9.88 1.26
CA LYS A 367 28.47 11.07 1.98
C LYS A 367 27.32 12.02 2.33
N VAL A 368 26.34 12.17 1.43
CA VAL A 368 25.21 13.09 1.62
C VAL A 368 24.06 12.34 2.30
N ALA A 369 23.94 12.49 3.61
CA ALA A 369 22.92 11.78 4.38
C ALA A 369 21.56 12.52 4.41
N VAL A 370 21.58 13.85 4.24
CA VAL A 370 20.39 14.70 4.19
C VAL A 370 20.48 15.59 2.95
N ALA A 371 19.51 15.49 2.04
CA ALA A 371 19.42 16.33 0.84
C ALA A 371 18.03 16.97 0.76
N LEU A 372 17.94 18.29 0.90
CA LEU A 372 16.70 19.05 0.85
C LEU A 372 16.69 19.99 -0.36
N GLU A 373 16.45 19.42 -1.53
CA GLU A 373 16.51 20.09 -2.83
C GLU A 373 15.12 20.57 -3.25
N CYS A 374 14.74 21.76 -2.78
CA CYS A 374 13.44 22.33 -3.04
C CYS A 374 13.43 23.23 -4.29
N SER A 375 12.23 23.40 -4.85
CA SER A 375 11.96 24.18 -6.05
C SER A 375 12.21 25.67 -5.81
N LYS A 376 12.88 26.35 -6.74
CA LYS A 376 13.01 27.82 -6.68
C LYS A 376 11.67 28.52 -6.90
N GLY A 377 10.77 27.91 -7.68
CA GLY A 377 9.43 28.43 -7.93
C GLY A 377 8.46 28.17 -6.78
N MET A 378 8.72 27.13 -5.98
CA MET A 378 7.92 26.76 -4.81
C MET A 378 8.83 26.31 -3.65
N PRO A 379 9.56 27.23 -2.98
CA PRO A 379 10.44 26.88 -1.87
C PRO A 379 9.71 26.11 -0.76
N CYS A 380 10.37 25.11 -0.18
CA CYS A 380 9.78 24.33 0.91
C CYS A 380 9.58 25.19 2.16
N GLN A 381 8.45 25.01 2.83
CA GLN A 381 8.07 25.78 4.02
C GLN A 381 7.97 24.87 5.23
N ASN A 382 8.36 25.36 6.42
CA ASN A 382 8.13 24.65 7.68
C ASN A 382 8.68 23.20 7.67
N ILE A 383 9.96 23.06 7.30
CA ILE A 383 10.69 21.79 7.37
C ILE A 383 11.43 21.74 8.71
N TYR A 384 11.22 20.68 9.48
CA TYR A 384 11.82 20.50 10.80
C TYR A 384 12.66 19.23 10.84
N LEU A 385 13.89 19.35 11.35
CA LEU A 385 14.76 18.23 11.66
C LEU A 385 15.07 18.27 13.16
N GLU A 386 14.59 17.26 13.88
CA GLU A 386 14.72 17.14 15.33
C GLU A 386 15.43 15.84 15.66
N ASN A 387 16.58 15.93 16.34
CA ASN A 387 17.38 14.76 16.74
C ASN A 387 17.68 13.80 15.58
N VAL A 388 18.41 14.29 14.57
CA VAL A 388 18.89 13.50 13.44
C VAL A 388 20.36 13.13 13.66
N HIS A 389 20.67 11.83 13.60
CA HIS A 389 22.02 11.29 13.83
C HIS A 389 22.36 10.17 12.83
N LEU A 390 23.06 10.51 11.75
CA LEU A 390 23.41 9.64 10.65
C LEU A 390 24.92 9.64 10.41
N ASP A 391 25.59 8.57 10.83
CA ASP A 391 27.01 8.33 10.58
C ASP A 391 27.25 7.75 9.18
N LEU A 392 28.50 7.74 8.71
CA LEU A 392 28.87 6.98 7.52
C LEU A 392 29.12 5.51 7.86
N SER A 393 28.56 4.59 7.08
CA SER A 393 28.78 3.15 7.26
C SER A 393 30.22 2.72 6.98
N SER A 394 30.99 3.53 6.24
CA SER A 394 32.43 3.34 6.03
C SER A 394 33.28 3.61 7.27
N GLY A 395 32.73 4.24 8.31
CA GLY A 395 33.50 4.71 9.47
C GLY A 395 34.29 6.00 9.23
N GLU A 396 34.15 6.62 8.06
CA GLU A 396 34.67 7.97 7.80
C GLU A 396 33.93 9.01 8.66
N LYS A 397 34.63 10.11 8.97
CA LYS A 397 34.26 10.93 10.14
C LYS A 397 32.88 11.57 10.06
N HIS A 398 32.44 12.12 8.92
CA HIS A 398 31.18 12.87 8.89
C HIS A 398 30.42 12.75 7.57
N ALA A 399 29.15 12.36 7.65
CA ALA A 399 28.17 12.62 6.61
C ALA A 399 27.91 14.14 6.50
N THR A 400 27.34 14.56 5.38
CA THR A 400 27.03 15.97 5.07
C THR A 400 25.56 16.17 4.72
N SER A 401 25.10 17.41 4.83
CA SER A 401 23.77 17.86 4.39
C SER A 401 23.88 18.80 3.18
N THR A 402 22.93 18.72 2.25
CA THR A 402 22.74 19.72 1.18
C THR A 402 21.33 20.29 1.23
N CYS A 403 21.19 21.59 0.96
CA CYS A 403 19.90 22.26 0.95
C CYS A 403 19.84 23.30 -0.16
N LYS A 404 18.66 23.42 -0.78
CA LYS A 404 18.37 24.42 -1.80
C LYS A 404 16.93 24.89 -1.68
N ASN A 405 16.72 26.20 -1.71
CA ASN A 405 15.39 26.83 -1.60
C ASN A 405 14.55 26.34 -0.40
N VAL A 406 15.20 26.15 0.74
CA VAL A 406 14.55 25.72 1.98
C VAL A 406 15.23 26.41 3.16
N ARG A 407 14.43 26.80 4.16
CA ARG A 407 14.92 27.24 5.47
C ARG A 407 14.40 26.26 6.51
N ALA A 408 15.13 25.17 6.68
CA ALA A 408 14.78 24.17 7.67
C ALA A 408 15.08 24.67 9.09
N LYS A 409 14.29 24.20 10.06
CA LYS A 409 14.50 24.44 11.48
C LYS A 409 15.10 23.19 12.10
N TYR A 410 16.15 23.37 12.88
CA TYR A 410 16.93 22.30 13.48
C TYR A 410 16.78 22.33 15.00
N ILE A 411 16.52 21.19 15.63
CA ILE A 411 16.29 21.07 17.06
C ILE A 411 17.09 19.87 17.59
N GLY A 412 17.82 20.05 18.69
CA GLY A 412 18.61 18.98 19.31
C GLY A 412 19.77 18.50 18.43
N THR A 413 20.07 17.19 18.47
CA THR A 413 21.22 16.60 17.77
C THR A 413 21.09 16.72 16.25
N GLN A 414 22.15 17.17 15.58
CA GLN A 414 22.25 17.25 14.12
C GLN A 414 23.60 16.67 13.66
N LEU A 415 23.57 15.41 13.27
CA LEU A 415 24.64 14.75 12.52
C LEU A 415 23.96 14.07 11.31
N PRO A 416 24.25 14.46 10.07
CA PRO A 416 25.17 15.50 9.63
C PRO A 416 24.83 16.92 10.15
N PRO A 417 25.79 17.86 10.14
CA PRO A 417 25.53 19.25 10.51
C PRO A 417 24.40 19.89 9.66
N PRO A 418 23.68 20.88 10.19
CA PRO A 418 22.69 21.65 9.44
C PRO A 418 23.25 22.23 8.15
N CYS A 419 22.39 22.41 7.14
CA CYS A 419 22.77 23.17 5.95
C CYS A 419 23.09 24.63 6.32
N SER A 420 24.17 25.15 5.73
CA SER A 420 24.64 26.53 5.89
C SER A 420 23.75 27.56 5.19
#